data_AF-A0A9D2DZL7-F1
#
_entry.id   AF-A0A9D2DZL7-F1
#
_cell.length_a   1.000
_cell.length_b   1.000
_cell.length_c   1.000
_cell.angle_alpha   90.00
_cell.angle_beta   90.00
_cell.angle_gamma   90.00
#
_symmetry.space_group_name_H-M   'P 1'
#
loop_
_entity.id
_entity.type
_entity.pdbx_description
1 polymer ?
#
loop_
_entity_poly.entity_id
_entity_poly.type
_entity_poly.pdbx_seq_one_letter_code
_entity_poly.pdbx_strand_id
1 'polypeptide(L)'
;MNINNNFSLYTNFCSNTTRSKSTQDMDESALNTHQFLDKCCNRLLEREREVPENGKFKPLSIAFDIPQTRNEASLKIDYDASNPKDGRILNLGVRRNGTSRLVSNHILYGTKKEIMDYLKKPDIDELEKYVQELSQSVDEYYDD
;
A
#
# COMPACT_ATOMS: atom_id res chain seq x y z
N MET A 1 29.66 8.52 2.58
CA MET A 1 28.95 7.31 3.03
C MET A 1 28.13 6.81 1.86
N ASN A 2 28.52 5.67 1.28
CA ASN A 2 27.79 5.02 0.17
C ASN A 2 26.72 4.12 0.77
N ILE A 3 25.44 4.41 0.52
CA ILE A 3 24.34 3.50 0.84
C ILE A 3 24.11 2.67 -0.42
N ASN A 4 24.53 1.40 -0.37
CA ASN A 4 24.27 0.40 -1.40
C ASN A 4 22.78 0.06 -1.40
N ASN A 5 22.06 0.50 -2.43
CA ASN A 5 20.72 0.02 -2.74
C ASN A 5 20.82 -1.36 -3.43
N ASN A 6 20.76 -2.43 -2.64
CA ASN A 6 20.49 -3.78 -3.13
C ASN A 6 19.02 -4.11 -2.84
N PHE A 7 18.13 -3.73 -3.75
CA PHE A 7 16.72 -4.12 -3.67
C PHE A 7 16.52 -5.47 -4.38
N SER A 8 16.27 -6.50 -3.58
CA SER A 8 15.86 -7.83 -4.02
C SER A 8 14.34 -7.86 -4.15
N LEU A 9 13.84 -7.93 -5.39
CA LEU A 9 12.42 -8.05 -5.71
C LEU A 9 11.95 -9.49 -5.45
N TYR A 10 11.37 -9.75 -4.28
CA TYR A 10 10.56 -10.94 -4.04
C TYR A 10 9.09 -10.57 -3.98
N THR A 11 8.34 -10.81 -5.05
CA THR A 11 6.89 -10.67 -5.11
C THR A 11 6.23 -11.93 -4.54
N ASN A 12 5.78 -11.87 -3.28
CA ASN A 12 4.94 -12.92 -2.70
C ASN A 12 3.45 -12.61 -2.88
N PHE A 13 2.83 -13.40 -3.75
CA PHE A 13 1.40 -13.46 -4.04
C PHE A 13 0.63 -13.98 -2.82
N CYS A 14 -0.35 -13.22 -2.33
CA CYS A 14 -1.36 -13.74 -1.39
C CYS A 14 -2.71 -13.07 -1.64
N SER A 15 -3.58 -13.82 -2.32
CA SER A 15 -4.99 -13.55 -2.62
C SER A 15 -5.91 -13.92 -1.44
N ASN A 16 -6.80 -13.01 -1.01
CA ASN A 16 -8.28 -13.15 -1.04
C ASN A 16 -9.05 -12.28 -0.01
N THR A 17 -10.05 -11.54 -0.55
CA THR A 17 -11.40 -11.18 -0.02
C THR A 17 -11.54 -10.50 1.36
N THR A 18 -12.18 -9.34 1.50
CA THR A 18 -13.63 -9.12 1.30
C THR A 18 -13.92 -7.62 1.25
N ARG A 19 -14.62 -7.16 0.21
CA ARG A 19 -14.99 -5.75 -0.05
C ARG A 19 -16.32 -5.45 0.65
N SER A 20 -16.31 -4.80 1.82
CA SER A 20 -17.51 -4.18 2.37
C SER A 20 -17.64 -2.78 1.79
N LYS A 21 -18.55 -2.60 0.84
CA LYS A 21 -18.98 -1.29 0.38
C LYS A 21 -19.73 -0.59 1.52
N SER A 22 -19.17 0.49 2.04
CA SER A 22 -19.94 1.57 2.67
C SER A 22 -19.60 2.85 1.93
N THR A 23 -20.31 3.05 0.82
CA THR A 23 -20.35 4.31 0.09
C THR A 23 -21.18 5.28 0.91
N GLN A 24 -20.54 6.32 1.44
CA GLN A 24 -21.23 7.53 1.92
C GLN A 24 -20.47 8.73 1.35
N ASP A 25 -21.07 9.27 0.29
CA ASP A 25 -21.06 10.64 -0.21
C ASP A 25 -19.90 11.54 0.25
N MET A 26 -18.87 11.63 -0.57
CA MET A 26 -18.00 12.79 -0.63
C MET A 26 -17.83 13.20 -2.09
N ASP A 27 -17.96 14.50 -2.37
CA ASP A 27 -17.60 15.15 -3.63
C ASP A 27 -16.15 14.78 -4.01
N GLU A 28 -15.99 13.69 -4.78
CA GLU A 28 -14.70 13.06 -5.11
C GLU A 28 -14.11 13.55 -6.43
N SER A 29 -14.69 14.57 -7.07
CA SER A 29 -14.31 14.96 -8.44
C SER A 29 -13.00 15.77 -8.56
N ALA A 30 -12.25 15.98 -7.49
CA ALA A 30 -11.04 16.82 -7.52
C ALA A 30 -9.92 16.42 -6.55
N LEU A 31 -9.97 15.24 -5.92
CA LEU A 31 -8.85 14.76 -5.12
C LEU A 31 -7.78 14.16 -6.05
N ASN A 32 -6.55 14.68 -5.97
CA ASN A 32 -5.41 14.10 -6.68
C ASN A 32 -4.84 12.91 -5.88
N THR A 33 -4.04 12.07 -6.54
CA THR A 33 -3.40 10.88 -5.94
C THR A 33 -2.73 11.20 -4.60
N HIS A 34 -2.03 12.33 -4.52
CA HIS A 34 -1.40 12.85 -3.32
C HIS A 34 -2.34 12.91 -2.10
N GLN A 35 -3.51 13.54 -2.25
CA GLN A 35 -4.47 13.67 -1.15
C GLN A 35 -5.10 12.32 -0.77
N PHE A 36 -5.26 11.40 -1.71
CA PHE A 36 -5.71 10.04 -1.40
C PHE A 36 -4.67 9.25 -0.60
N LEU A 37 -3.39 9.38 -0.95
CA LEU A 37 -2.30 8.75 -0.22
C LEU A 37 -2.23 9.25 1.23
N ASP A 38 -2.29 10.56 1.44
CA ASP A 38 -2.32 11.15 2.79
C ASP A 38 -3.50 10.60 3.61
N LYS A 39 -4.71 10.58 3.03
CA LYS A 39 -5.89 9.97 3.67
C LYS A 39 -5.70 8.47 3.96
N CYS A 40 -5.03 7.72 3.09
CA CYS A 40 -4.77 6.30 3.30
C CYS A 40 -3.80 6.07 4.47
N CYS A 41 -2.73 6.85 4.56
CA CYS A 41 -1.80 6.82 5.69
C CYS A 41 -2.52 7.11 7.01
N ASN A 42 -3.33 8.17 7.04
CA ASN A 42 -4.12 8.54 8.22
C ASN A 42 -5.12 7.44 8.63
N ARG A 43 -5.83 6.85 7.66
CA ARG A 43 -6.77 5.73 7.93
C ARG A 43 -6.07 4.47 8.45
N LEU A 44 -4.85 4.19 8.00
CA LEU A 44 -4.06 3.09 8.56
C LEU A 44 -3.61 3.39 9.98
N LEU A 45 -3.21 4.64 10.25
CA LEU A 45 -2.80 5.08 11.58
C LEU A 45 -3.96 5.02 12.59
N GLU A 46 -5.18 5.41 12.19
CA GLU A 46 -6.41 5.24 13.00
C GLU A 46 -6.68 3.77 13.39
N ARG A 47 -6.17 2.84 12.58
CA ARG A 47 -6.30 1.39 12.78
C ARG A 47 -5.07 0.76 13.42
N GLU A 48 -4.15 1.55 13.98
CA GLU A 48 -2.93 1.07 14.66
C GLU A 48 -3.22 -0.05 15.66
N ARG A 49 -4.31 0.06 16.43
CA ARG A 49 -4.71 -0.92 17.45
C ARG A 49 -4.99 -2.32 16.89
N GLU A 50 -5.26 -2.44 15.59
CA GLU A 50 -5.48 -3.73 14.92
C GLU A 50 -4.15 -4.39 14.52
N VAL A 51 -3.04 -3.65 14.56
CA VAL A 51 -1.69 -4.19 14.37
C VAL A 51 -1.14 -4.56 15.75
N PRO A 52 -0.98 -5.85 16.07
CA PRO A 52 -0.35 -6.25 17.31
C PRO A 52 1.14 -5.93 17.29
N GLU A 53 1.77 -5.79 18.45
CA GLU A 53 3.24 -5.68 18.56
C GLU A 53 3.92 -6.94 18.02
N ASN A 54 3.35 -8.12 18.32
CA ASN A 54 3.93 -9.39 17.94
C ASN A 54 2.92 -10.35 17.28
N GLY A 55 3.44 -11.28 16.49
CA GLY A 55 2.67 -12.37 15.89
C GLY A 55 1.93 -12.00 14.60
N LYS A 56 1.16 -12.98 14.11
CA LYS A 56 0.39 -12.85 12.87
C LYS A 56 -0.92 -12.10 13.13
N PHE A 57 -1.35 -11.34 12.13
CA PHE A 57 -2.63 -10.66 12.13
C PHE A 57 -3.22 -10.65 10.73
N LYS A 58 -4.51 -10.31 10.63
CA LYS A 58 -5.15 -10.11 9.33
C LYS A 58 -4.60 -8.81 8.73
N PRO A 59 -4.10 -8.82 7.48
CA PRO A 59 -3.52 -7.62 6.91
C PRO A 59 -4.52 -6.47 6.84
N LEU A 60 -4.05 -5.27 7.12
CA LEU A 60 -4.82 -4.04 6.97
C LEU A 60 -4.55 -3.46 5.60
N SER A 61 -5.58 -3.11 4.85
CA SER A 61 -5.42 -2.54 3.53
C SER A 61 -6.47 -1.47 3.29
N ILE A 62 -6.03 -0.33 2.75
CA ILE A 62 -6.87 0.74 2.23
C ILE A 62 -6.57 0.85 0.75
N ALA A 63 -7.61 0.90 -0.08
CA ALA A 63 -7.49 1.02 -1.53
C ALA A 63 -8.23 2.26 -2.03
N PHE A 64 -7.77 2.80 -3.15
CA PHE A 64 -8.35 3.96 -3.83
C PHE A 64 -8.10 3.87 -5.33
N ASP A 65 -9.01 4.44 -6.12
CA ASP A 65 -8.85 4.55 -7.57
C ASP A 65 -7.83 5.63 -7.91
N ILE A 66 -6.93 5.34 -8.87
CA ILE A 66 -5.93 6.31 -9.34
C ILE A 66 -6.60 7.20 -10.41
N PRO A 67 -6.71 8.53 -10.20
CA PRO A 67 -7.37 9.43 -11.13
C PRO A 67 -6.83 9.31 -12.56
N GLN A 68 -7.72 9.40 -13.54
CA GLN A 68 -7.40 9.35 -14.99
C GLN A 68 -6.82 8.01 -15.48
N THR A 69 -6.79 6.98 -14.64
CA THR A 69 -6.38 5.62 -15.02
C THR A 69 -7.53 4.64 -14.83
N ARG A 70 -7.34 3.38 -15.26
CA ARG A 70 -8.24 2.28 -14.91
C ARG A 70 -7.67 1.44 -13.76
N ASN A 71 -6.77 2.00 -12.97
CA ASN A 71 -6.01 1.29 -11.95
C ASN A 71 -6.46 1.69 -10.55
N GLU A 72 -6.27 0.77 -9.61
CA GLU A 72 -6.57 0.93 -8.19
C GLU A 72 -5.25 0.72 -7.42
N ALA A 73 -4.90 1.68 -6.58
CA ALA A 73 -3.80 1.60 -5.64
C ALA A 73 -4.28 1.06 -4.29
N SER A 74 -3.39 0.43 -3.55
CA SER A 74 -3.63 -0.07 -2.20
C SER A 74 -2.39 0.08 -1.33
N LEU A 75 -2.58 0.66 -0.15
CA LEU A 75 -1.56 0.71 0.90
C LEU A 75 -1.93 -0.34 1.96
N LYS A 76 -0.98 -1.21 2.30
CA LYS A 76 -1.22 -2.41 3.10
C LYS A 76 -0.15 -2.60 4.19
N ILE A 77 -0.59 -2.88 5.41
CA ILE A 77 0.28 -3.36 6.50
C ILE A 77 0.06 -4.86 6.65
N ASP A 78 1.15 -5.63 6.62
CA ASP A 78 1.15 -7.09 6.83
C ASP A 78 2.22 -7.49 7.86
N TYR A 79 2.16 -8.74 8.33
CA TYR A 79 3.27 -9.34 9.06
C TYR A 79 4.34 -9.83 8.09
N ASP A 80 5.60 -9.74 8.49
CA ASP A 80 6.69 -10.34 7.74
C ASP A 80 6.68 -11.85 7.95
N ALA A 81 6.46 -12.62 6.88
CA ALA A 81 6.44 -14.08 6.96
C ALA A 81 7.81 -14.68 7.30
N SER A 82 8.90 -13.97 7.02
CA SER A 82 10.26 -14.37 7.37
C SER A 82 10.60 -14.09 8.84
N ASN A 83 9.97 -13.06 9.42
CA ASN A 83 10.06 -12.72 10.84
C ASN A 83 8.66 -12.45 11.45
N PRO A 84 7.81 -13.48 11.59
CA PRO A 84 6.40 -13.28 11.97
C PRO A 84 6.21 -12.93 13.44
N LYS A 85 7.27 -12.99 14.25
CA LYS A 85 7.20 -12.63 15.65
C LYS A 85 7.12 -11.12 15.83
N ASP A 86 7.93 -10.35 15.10
CA ASP A 86 8.09 -8.90 15.32
C ASP A 86 8.01 -8.09 14.00
N GLY A 87 8.40 -8.70 12.89
CA GLY A 87 8.45 -8.03 11.59
C GLY A 87 7.08 -7.64 11.04
N ARG A 88 6.99 -6.41 10.57
CA ARG A 88 5.88 -5.78 9.87
C ARG A 88 6.38 -5.21 8.56
N ILE A 89 5.48 -5.19 7.60
CA ILE A 89 5.76 -4.71 6.26
C ILE A 89 4.69 -3.71 5.86
N LEU A 90 5.12 -2.53 5.40
CA LEU A 90 4.27 -1.58 4.69
C LEU A 90 4.49 -1.77 3.19
N ASN A 91 3.40 -2.04 2.47
CA ASN A 91 3.39 -2.33 1.04
C ASN A 91 2.49 -1.34 0.31
N LEU A 92 2.95 -0.91 -0.86
CA LEU A 92 2.15 -0.17 -1.83
C LEU A 92 1.97 -1.04 -3.07
N GLY A 93 0.74 -1.29 -3.48
CA GLY A 93 0.45 -2.09 -4.67
C GLY A 93 -0.60 -1.45 -5.56
N VAL A 94 -0.44 -1.62 -6.87
CA VAL A 94 -1.35 -1.13 -7.90
C VAL A 94 -1.81 -2.31 -8.76
N ARG A 95 -3.10 -2.32 -9.10
CA ARG A 95 -3.71 -3.31 -9.98
C ARG A 95 -4.67 -2.65 -10.96
N ARG A 96 -4.89 -3.29 -12.11
CA ARG A 96 -5.96 -2.89 -13.03
C ARG A 96 -7.31 -3.24 -12.42
N ASN A 97 -8.26 -2.30 -12.44
CA ASN A 97 -9.60 -2.53 -11.93
C ASN A 97 -10.26 -3.73 -12.62
N GLY A 98 -10.91 -4.59 -11.81
CA GLY A 98 -11.53 -5.83 -12.28
C GLY A 98 -10.55 -6.99 -12.50
N THR A 99 -9.27 -6.83 -12.18
CA THR A 99 -8.26 -7.89 -12.33
C THR A 99 -7.69 -8.32 -10.98
N SER A 100 -7.13 -9.54 -10.93
CA SER A 100 -6.42 -10.07 -9.76
C SER A 100 -4.91 -9.82 -9.81
N ARG A 101 -4.39 -9.21 -10.87
CA ARG A 101 -2.95 -9.00 -11.04
C ARG A 101 -2.53 -7.72 -10.35
N LEU A 102 -1.66 -7.86 -9.36
CA LEU A 102 -1.13 -6.79 -8.52
C LEU A 102 0.37 -6.64 -8.80
N VAL A 103 0.82 -5.42 -9.08
CA VAL A 103 2.22 -5.04 -9.03
C VAL A 103 2.42 -4.27 -7.73
N SER A 104 3.46 -4.58 -6.96
CA SER A 104 3.66 -3.97 -5.64
C SER A 104 5.11 -3.68 -5.36
N ASN A 105 5.32 -2.60 -4.62
CA ASN A 105 6.60 -2.23 -4.04
C ASN A 105 6.56 -2.34 -2.51
N HIS A 106 7.66 -2.81 -1.94
CA HIS A 106 7.86 -2.81 -0.49
C HIS A 106 8.36 -1.44 -0.07
N ILE A 107 7.61 -0.76 0.79
CA ILE A 107 7.96 0.59 1.25
C ILE A 107 8.88 0.51 2.45
N LEU A 108 8.54 -0.32 3.44
CA LEU A 108 9.27 -0.40 4.69
C LEU A 108 9.13 -1.78 5.33
N TYR A 109 10.26 -2.30 5.82
CA TYR A 109 10.32 -3.44 6.75
C TYR A 109 10.72 -2.90 8.12
N GLY A 110 10.05 -3.36 9.17
CA GLY A 110 10.40 -2.95 10.53
C GLY A 110 9.46 -3.53 11.57
N THR A 111 9.61 -3.07 12.80
CA THR A 111 8.67 -3.30 13.90
C THR A 111 7.37 -2.53 13.68
N LYS A 112 6.33 -2.86 14.44
CA LYS A 112 5.11 -2.04 14.46
C LYS A 112 5.42 -0.56 14.71
N LYS A 113 6.29 -0.26 15.68
CA LYS A 113 6.65 1.11 16.02
C LYS A 113 7.24 1.87 14.82
N GLU A 114 8.17 1.26 14.10
CA GLU A 114 8.80 1.89 12.92
C GLU A 114 7.79 2.15 11.80
N ILE A 115 6.88 1.20 11.53
CA ILE A 115 5.81 1.40 10.55
C ILE A 115 4.88 2.54 10.97
N MET A 116 4.45 2.58 12.23
CA MET A 116 3.54 3.63 12.73
C MET A 116 4.22 5.00 12.78
N ASP A 117 5.51 5.06 13.11
CA ASP A 117 6.28 6.30 13.11
C ASP A 117 6.46 6.85 11.68
N TYR A 118 6.66 5.98 10.69
CA TYR A 118 6.63 6.36 9.28
C TYR A 118 5.25 6.91 8.88
N LEU A 119 4.15 6.22 9.23
CA LEU A 119 2.79 6.65 8.87
C LEU A 119 2.35 7.97 9.50
N LYS A 120 3.00 8.42 10.59
CA LYS A 120 2.76 9.76 11.18
C LYS A 120 3.34 10.90 10.33
N LYS A 121 4.41 10.62 9.57
CA LYS A 121 5.11 11.59 8.71
C LYS A 121 5.59 10.91 7.43
N PRO A 122 4.66 10.41 6.59
CA PRO A 122 5.02 9.73 5.36
C PRO A 122 5.60 10.73 4.34
N ASP A 123 6.52 10.27 3.51
CA ASP A 123 6.93 10.99 2.31
C ASP A 123 5.88 10.75 1.21
N ILE A 124 4.86 11.61 1.14
CA ILE A 124 3.74 11.44 0.20
C ILE A 124 4.21 11.60 -1.25
N ASP A 125 5.20 12.45 -1.51
CA ASP A 125 5.72 12.68 -2.86
C ASP A 125 6.43 11.42 -3.39
N GLU A 126 7.21 10.75 -2.54
CA GLU A 126 7.83 9.47 -2.88
C GLU A 126 6.77 8.38 -3.12
N LEU A 127 5.76 8.28 -2.25
CA LEU A 127 4.66 7.33 -2.42
C LEU A 127 3.87 7.57 -3.71
N GLU A 128 3.60 8.83 -4.06
CA GLU A 128 2.92 9.19 -5.29
C GLU A 128 3.72 8.79 -6.52
N LYS A 129 5.04 9.02 -6.50
CA LYS A 129 5.93 8.56 -7.55
C LYS A 129 5.85 7.04 -7.72
N TYR A 130 5.91 6.27 -6.63
CA TYR A 130 5.74 4.81 -6.70
C TYR A 130 4.38 4.40 -7.24
N VAL A 131 3.28 5.07 -6.86
CA VAL A 131 1.94 4.79 -7.41
C VAL A 131 1.94 4.98 -8.93
N GLN A 132 2.52 6.08 -9.43
CA GLN A 132 2.56 6.37 -10.86
C GLN A 132 3.40 5.35 -11.63
N GLU A 133 4.60 5.02 -11.14
CA GLU A 133 5.48 4.02 -11.75
C GLU A 133 4.82 2.62 -11.80
N LEU A 134 4.19 2.21 -10.70
CA LEU A 134 3.45 0.94 -10.64
C LEU A 134 2.22 0.95 -11.55
N SER A 135 1.50 2.07 -11.63
CA SER A 135 0.35 2.23 -12.53
C SER A 135 0.77 2.11 -13.98
N GLN A 136 1.86 2.78 -14.38
CA GLN A 136 2.39 2.68 -15.74
C GLN A 136 2.79 1.24 -16.07
N SER A 137 3.47 0.54 -15.15
CA SER A 137 3.85 -0.86 -15.36
C SER A 137 2.63 -1.79 -15.52
N VAL A 138 1.53 -1.50 -14.83
CA VAL A 138 0.27 -2.22 -15.02
C VAL A 138 -0.33 -1.94 -16.39
N ASP A 139 -0.35 -0.68 -16.83
CA ASP A 139 -0.91 -0.30 -18.13
C ASP A 139 -0.10 -0.91 -19.28
N GLU A 140 1.24 -0.83 -19.25
CA GLU A 140 2.14 -1.45 -20.23
C GLU A 140 1.84 -2.94 -20.42
N TYR A 141 1.57 -3.67 -19.33
CA TYR A 141 1.25 -5.10 -19.41
C TYR A 141 -0.08 -5.42 -20.12
N TYR A 142 -1.08 -4.52 -20.04
CA TYR A 142 -2.43 -4.77 -20.56
C TYR A 142 -2.71 -4.10 -21.90
N ASP A 143 -1.94 -3.08 -22.25
CA ASP A 143 -2.09 -2.35 -23.51
C ASP A 143 -1.14 -2.88 -24.61
N ASP A 144 -0.27 -3.85 -24.28
CA ASP A 144 0.46 -4.75 -25.20
C ASP A 144 -0.44 -5.88 -25.76
#